data_AF-A0A3M7EPU8-F1
#
_entry.id   AF-A0A3M7EPU8-F1
#
_cell.length_a   1.000
_cell.length_b   1.000
_cell.length_c   1.000
_cell.angle_alpha   90.00
_cell.angle_beta   90.00
_cell.angle_gamma   90.00
#
_symmetry.space_group_name_H-M   'P 1'
#
loop_
_entity.id
_entity.type
_entity.pdbx_description
1 polymer ?
#
loop_
_entity_poly.entity_id
_entity_poly.type
_entity_poly.pdbx_seq_one_letter_code
_entity_poly.pdbx_strand_id
1 'polypeptide(L)'
;MPSTETSPGPSSFEAQPKDEEHLPVYQCSEHADPNTLPASQASPEDVRQFIISVLVSRRQLPIDYARYVAARWHIRSGLELRTYPASMYSELFGSEDGWIIYKEIKPMIDGESQKKAIDHHGPHLSMLALFAYFILSIVFINLKKKDALSDWMGLAGIFVSLLGMSITANLMISAKSSEEKAIGELQEVAERANRRPS
;
A
#
# COMPACT_ATOMS: atom_id res chain seq x y z
N MET A 1 76.64 -38.74 -30.60
CA MET A 1 75.45 -38.09 -31.19
C MET A 1 74.29 -39.09 -31.17
N PRO A 2 73.03 -38.60 -31.11
CA PRO A 2 72.01 -38.69 -30.03
C PRO A 2 71.36 -40.10 -29.89
N SER A 3 70.55 -40.48 -28.89
CA SER A 3 69.26 -39.91 -28.50
C SER A 3 68.77 -40.43 -27.13
N THR A 4 67.99 -39.56 -26.50
CA THR A 4 67.21 -39.62 -25.25
C THR A 4 66.15 -40.73 -25.22
N GLU A 5 65.96 -41.37 -24.06
CA GLU A 5 64.63 -41.60 -23.45
C GLU A 5 64.78 -41.61 -21.92
N THR A 6 63.96 -40.80 -21.24
CA THR A 6 63.90 -40.66 -19.78
C THR A 6 62.48 -40.90 -19.32
N SER A 7 62.33 -41.74 -18.31
CA SER A 7 61.18 -41.98 -17.44
C SER A 7 61.77 -42.37 -16.06
N PRO A 8 61.12 -42.20 -14.87
CA PRO A 8 59.73 -41.78 -14.56
C PRO A 8 59.54 -40.74 -13.38
N GLY A 9 58.38 -40.06 -13.38
CA GLY A 9 57.58 -39.56 -12.22
C GLY A 9 57.98 -38.25 -11.49
N PRO A 10 57.11 -37.62 -10.65
CA PRO A 10 55.63 -37.69 -10.53
C PRO A 10 54.90 -36.32 -10.59
N SER A 11 53.60 -36.38 -10.94
CA SER A 11 52.47 -35.57 -10.43
C SER A 11 52.74 -34.14 -9.93
N SER A 12 52.57 -33.15 -10.81
CA SER A 12 52.22 -31.77 -10.41
C SER A 12 51.36 -31.14 -11.49
N PHE A 13 50.06 -31.39 -11.43
CA PHE A 13 49.07 -30.52 -12.05
C PHE A 13 48.02 -30.23 -10.99
N GLU A 14 48.34 -29.17 -10.23
CA GLU A 14 47.44 -28.15 -9.74
C GLU A 14 45.99 -28.35 -10.18
N ALA A 15 45.12 -28.63 -9.20
CA ALA A 15 43.69 -28.61 -9.40
C ALA A 15 43.28 -27.18 -9.81
N GLN A 16 42.97 -26.99 -11.09
CA GLN A 16 42.27 -25.80 -11.56
C GLN A 16 40.90 -25.73 -10.87
N PRO A 17 40.55 -24.60 -10.23
CA PRO A 17 39.25 -24.43 -9.63
C PRO A 17 38.20 -24.42 -10.73
N LYS A 18 37.14 -25.21 -10.54
CA LYS A 18 35.95 -25.17 -11.38
C LYS A 18 35.44 -23.74 -11.38
N ASP A 19 35.48 -23.11 -12.54
CA ASP A 19 34.65 -21.96 -12.87
C ASP A 19 33.20 -22.43 -12.83
N GLU A 20 32.63 -22.45 -11.62
CA GLU A 20 31.20 -22.52 -11.45
C GLU A 20 30.65 -21.22 -12.02
N GLU A 21 30.06 -21.32 -13.21
CA GLU A 21 29.17 -20.33 -13.79
C GLU A 21 28.03 -20.06 -12.80
N HIS A 22 28.33 -19.20 -11.83
CA HIS A 22 27.36 -18.72 -10.88
C HIS A 22 26.49 -17.74 -11.66
N LEU A 23 25.40 -18.28 -12.22
CA LEU A 23 24.21 -17.47 -12.50
C LEU A 23 24.02 -16.54 -11.30
N PRO A 24 23.77 -15.23 -11.49
CA PRO A 24 23.50 -14.37 -10.37
C PRO A 24 22.27 -14.94 -9.68
N VAL A 25 22.50 -15.62 -8.56
CA VAL A 25 21.46 -15.98 -7.62
C VAL A 25 20.98 -14.61 -7.17
N TYR A 26 19.82 -14.20 -7.69
CA TYR A 26 19.15 -12.99 -7.25
C TYR A 26 19.05 -13.12 -5.74
N GLN A 27 19.95 -12.42 -5.06
CA GLN A 27 20.05 -12.38 -3.63
C GLN A 27 18.72 -11.79 -3.19
N CYS A 28 17.89 -12.62 -2.56
CA CYS A 28 16.59 -12.25 -2.04
C CYS A 28 16.85 -11.11 -1.04
N SER A 29 16.81 -9.88 -1.54
CA SER A 29 17.08 -8.68 -0.76
C SER A 29 15.96 -8.58 0.26
N GLU A 30 16.27 -8.03 1.44
CA GLU A 30 15.37 -7.82 2.58
C GLU A 30 13.89 -7.84 2.18
N HIS A 31 13.15 -8.84 2.69
CA HIS A 31 11.75 -9.09 2.37
C HIS A 31 10.97 -7.78 2.30
N ALA A 32 10.63 -7.33 1.09
CA ALA A 32 9.81 -6.16 0.88
C ALA A 32 8.50 -6.36 1.65
N ASP A 33 8.19 -5.46 2.58
CA ASP A 33 6.96 -5.56 3.37
C ASP A 33 5.74 -5.55 2.43
N PRO A 34 4.94 -6.63 2.40
CA PRO A 34 3.79 -6.75 1.50
C PRO A 34 2.66 -5.75 1.83
N ASN A 35 2.79 -4.97 2.91
CA ASN A 35 1.80 -3.95 3.31
C ASN A 35 2.25 -2.52 3.02
N THR A 36 3.50 -2.32 2.63
CA THR A 36 4.06 -0.99 2.38
C THR A 36 4.31 -0.81 0.89
N LEU A 37 3.67 0.20 0.29
CA LEU A 37 3.86 0.47 -1.14
C LEU A 37 5.28 0.99 -1.42
N PRO A 38 5.95 0.46 -2.46
CA PRO A 38 7.26 0.97 -2.90
C PRO A 38 7.16 2.47 -3.18
N ALA A 39 8.14 3.29 -2.80
CA ALA A 39 8.13 4.74 -3.08
C ALA A 39 8.02 5.07 -4.58
N SER A 40 7.61 6.28 -4.96
CA SER A 40 7.38 6.61 -6.38
C SER A 40 8.67 6.48 -7.21
N GLN A 41 9.81 6.83 -6.60
CA GLN A 41 11.14 6.66 -7.16
C GLN A 41 11.76 5.28 -6.93
N ALA A 42 11.00 4.28 -6.45
CA ALA A 42 11.51 2.93 -6.23
C ALA A 42 11.98 2.31 -7.55
N SER A 43 13.07 1.55 -7.48
CA SER A 43 13.64 0.91 -8.66
C SER A 43 12.72 -0.21 -9.17
N PRO A 44 12.84 -0.60 -10.46
CA PRO A 44 12.06 -1.71 -10.97
C PRO A 44 12.28 -3.02 -10.20
N GLU A 45 13.48 -3.24 -9.65
CA GLU A 45 13.77 -4.42 -8.83
C GLU A 45 13.02 -4.38 -7.50
N ASP A 46 13.01 -3.23 -6.81
CA ASP A 46 12.27 -3.07 -5.56
C ASP A 46 10.77 -3.33 -5.77
N VAL A 47 10.23 -2.87 -6.89
CA VAL A 47 8.83 -3.12 -7.26
C VAL A 47 8.57 -4.60 -7.54
N ARG A 48 9.51 -5.30 -8.20
CA ARG A 48 9.39 -6.75 -8.41
C ARG A 48 9.37 -7.51 -7.09
N GLN A 49 10.28 -7.19 -6.17
CA GLN A 49 10.32 -7.83 -4.85
C GLN A 49 9.03 -7.58 -4.06
N PHE A 50 8.49 -6.37 -4.14
CA PHE A 50 7.18 -6.06 -3.55
C PHE A 50 6.03 -6.87 -4.19
N ILE A 51 5.97 -6.98 -5.52
CA ILE A 51 4.94 -7.77 -6.18
C ILE A 51 5.05 -9.24 -5.75
N ILE A 52 6.27 -9.78 -5.69
CA ILE A 52 6.52 -11.14 -5.20
C ILE A 52 6.00 -11.29 -3.77
N SER A 53 6.34 -10.37 -2.87
CA SER A 53 5.93 -10.45 -1.47
C SER A 53 4.41 -10.36 -1.30
N VAL A 54 3.73 -9.51 -2.09
CA VAL A 54 2.27 -9.42 -2.12
C VAL A 54 1.62 -10.72 -2.59
N LEU A 55 2.09 -11.29 -3.71
CA LEU A 55 1.53 -12.52 -4.27
C LEU A 55 1.73 -13.74 -3.36
N VAL A 56 2.91 -13.85 -2.73
CA VAL A 56 3.21 -14.93 -1.79
C VAL A 56 2.44 -14.75 -0.49
N SER A 57 2.47 -13.57 0.12
CA SER A 57 1.91 -13.38 1.46
C SER A 57 0.38 -13.36 1.44
N ARG A 58 -0.23 -12.66 0.47
CA ARG A 58 -1.68 -12.41 0.46
C ARG A 58 -2.48 -13.45 -0.32
N ARG A 59 -1.86 -14.09 -1.31
CA ARG A 59 -2.51 -15.11 -2.14
C ARG A 59 -1.95 -16.51 -1.95
N GLN A 60 -0.91 -16.68 -1.13
CA GLN A 60 -0.21 -17.96 -0.93
C GLN A 60 0.21 -18.63 -2.24
N LEU A 61 0.55 -17.82 -3.25
CA LEU A 61 1.02 -18.34 -4.54
C LEU A 61 2.44 -18.91 -4.39
N PRO A 62 2.80 -19.95 -5.16
CA PRO A 62 4.16 -20.47 -5.18
C PRO A 62 5.16 -19.36 -5.52
N ILE A 63 6.28 -19.33 -4.81
CA ILE A 63 7.32 -18.31 -4.98
C ILE A 63 7.82 -18.22 -6.43
N ASP A 64 7.94 -19.35 -7.12
CA ASP A 64 8.42 -19.40 -8.50
C ASP A 64 7.40 -18.81 -9.48
N TYR A 65 6.10 -19.03 -9.22
CA TYR A 65 5.03 -18.40 -9.99
C TYR A 65 5.00 -16.88 -9.74
N ALA A 66 5.11 -16.46 -8.48
CA ALA A 66 5.16 -15.04 -8.13
C ALA A 66 6.35 -14.32 -8.79
N ARG A 67 7.53 -14.95 -8.83
CA ARG A 67 8.71 -14.45 -9.56
C ARG A 67 8.46 -14.33 -11.05
N TYR A 68 7.86 -15.35 -11.66
CA TYR A 68 7.52 -15.33 -13.08
C TYR A 68 6.57 -14.16 -13.43
N VAL A 69 5.54 -13.96 -12.62
CA VAL A 69 4.60 -12.84 -12.81
C VAL A 69 5.30 -11.50 -12.60
N ALA A 70 6.06 -11.34 -11.51
CA ALA A 70 6.77 -10.10 -11.20
C ALA A 70 7.83 -9.74 -12.24
N ALA A 71 8.48 -10.72 -12.88
CA ALA A 71 9.46 -10.49 -13.94
C ALA A 71 8.90 -9.71 -15.14
N ARG A 72 7.57 -9.69 -15.33
CA ARG A 72 6.91 -8.86 -16.35
C ARG A 72 7.03 -7.35 -16.07
N TRP A 73 7.41 -6.96 -14.87
CA TRP A 73 7.69 -5.58 -14.48
C TRP A 73 9.16 -5.20 -14.74
N HIS A 74 9.47 -4.76 -15.97
CA HIS A 74 10.88 -4.63 -16.41
C HIS A 74 11.49 -3.21 -16.28
N ILE A 75 10.95 -2.19 -16.95
CA ILE A 75 11.49 -0.80 -16.98
C ILE A 75 10.85 0.12 -15.94
N ARG A 76 9.65 -0.23 -15.48
CA ARG A 76 8.74 0.69 -14.79
C ARG A 76 9.14 0.90 -13.33
N SER A 77 8.91 2.09 -12.80
CA SER A 77 9.23 2.47 -11.43
C SER A 77 8.01 2.34 -10.49
N GLY A 78 8.19 2.62 -9.21
CA GLY A 78 7.08 2.66 -8.26
C GLY A 78 6.01 3.70 -8.59
N LEU A 79 6.32 4.72 -9.39
CA LEU A 79 5.36 5.74 -9.83
C LEU A 79 4.31 5.12 -10.75
N GLU A 80 4.74 4.34 -11.74
CA GLU A 80 3.86 3.61 -12.66
C GLU A 80 2.96 2.65 -11.88
N LEU A 81 3.50 1.96 -10.87
CA LEU A 81 2.72 1.10 -9.99
C LEU A 81 1.61 1.86 -9.24
N ARG A 82 1.81 3.14 -8.92
CA ARG A 82 0.78 3.93 -8.23
C ARG A 82 -0.25 4.55 -9.18
N THR A 83 0.14 4.82 -10.42
CA THR A 83 -0.63 5.68 -11.33
C THR A 83 -1.40 4.90 -12.39
N TYR A 84 -0.99 3.67 -12.67
CA TYR A 84 -1.57 2.93 -13.77
C TYR A 84 -3.02 2.49 -13.51
N PRO A 85 -3.88 2.58 -14.55
CA PRO A 85 -5.24 2.05 -14.48
C PRO A 85 -5.23 0.52 -14.56
N ALA A 86 -6.32 -0.10 -14.11
CA ALA A 86 -6.49 -1.55 -14.11
C ALA A 86 -6.23 -2.21 -15.49
N SER A 87 -6.62 -1.54 -16.58
CA SER A 87 -6.39 -2.03 -17.95
C SER A 87 -4.90 -2.26 -18.25
N MET A 88 -4.03 -1.39 -17.73
CA MET A 88 -2.60 -1.46 -17.94
C MET A 88 -2.01 -2.67 -17.18
N TYR A 89 -2.52 -2.95 -15.98
CA TYR A 89 -2.13 -4.18 -15.25
C TYR A 89 -2.51 -5.43 -16.03
N SER A 90 -3.71 -5.46 -16.62
CA SER A 90 -4.14 -6.58 -17.47
C SER A 90 -3.27 -6.71 -18.73
N GLU A 91 -2.82 -5.61 -19.32
CA GLU A 91 -1.92 -5.63 -20.47
C GLU A 91 -0.53 -6.18 -20.11
N LEU A 92 0.00 -5.81 -18.94
CA LEU A 92 1.35 -6.21 -18.54
C LEU A 92 1.41 -7.64 -17.99
N PHE A 93 0.45 -8.02 -17.15
CA PHE A 93 0.46 -9.28 -16.43
C PHE A 93 -0.54 -10.29 -16.99
N GLY A 94 -1.38 -9.92 -17.95
CA GLY A 94 -2.50 -10.74 -18.39
C GLY A 94 -3.76 -10.47 -17.56
N SER A 95 -4.91 -10.90 -18.07
CA SER A 95 -6.22 -10.61 -17.49
C SER A 95 -6.35 -11.08 -16.03
N GLU A 96 -5.90 -12.30 -15.73
CA GLU A 96 -6.01 -12.91 -14.40
C GLU A 96 -5.02 -12.31 -13.40
N ASP A 97 -3.71 -12.44 -13.67
CA ASP A 97 -2.66 -11.96 -12.76
C ASP A 97 -2.72 -10.43 -12.58
N GLY A 98 -3.00 -9.70 -13.66
CA GLY A 98 -3.14 -8.25 -13.63
C GLY A 98 -4.30 -7.79 -12.75
N TRP A 99 -5.44 -8.48 -12.82
CA TRP A 99 -6.57 -8.21 -11.95
C TRP A 99 -6.25 -8.49 -10.48
N ILE A 100 -5.58 -9.62 -10.21
CA ILE A 100 -5.19 -10.02 -8.85
C ILE A 100 -4.26 -8.97 -8.23
N ILE A 101 -3.23 -8.54 -8.96
CA ILE A 101 -2.26 -7.55 -8.49
C ILE A 101 -2.95 -6.21 -8.25
N TYR A 102 -3.75 -5.74 -9.21
CA TYR A 102 -4.45 -4.46 -9.07
C TYR A 102 -5.36 -4.43 -7.84
N LYS A 103 -6.10 -5.51 -7.59
CA LYS A 103 -6.99 -5.64 -6.43
C LYS A 103 -6.25 -5.56 -5.10
N GLU A 104 -5.02 -6.08 -5.02
CA GLU A 104 -4.23 -6.03 -3.78
C GLU A 104 -3.57 -4.66 -3.54
N ILE A 105 -3.13 -4.01 -4.61
CA ILE A 105 -2.37 -2.76 -4.54
C ILE A 105 -3.31 -1.55 -4.38
N LYS A 106 -4.46 -1.55 -5.05
CA LYS A 106 -5.38 -0.40 -5.10
C LYS A 106 -5.82 0.09 -3.71
N PRO A 107 -6.22 -0.78 -2.75
CA PRO A 107 -6.58 -0.33 -1.41
C PRO A 107 -5.43 0.33 -0.65
N MET A 108 -4.18 -0.09 -0.89
CA MET A 108 -3.00 0.53 -0.28
C MET A 108 -2.78 1.95 -0.80
N ILE A 109 -2.96 2.15 -2.12
CA ILE A 109 -2.82 3.47 -2.76
C ILE A 109 -3.88 4.43 -2.22
N ASP A 110 -5.13 3.96 -2.17
CA ASP A 110 -6.25 4.76 -1.70
C ASP A 110 -6.11 5.08 -0.19
N GLY A 111 -5.58 4.14 0.60
CA GLY A 111 -5.26 4.35 2.01
C GLY A 111 -4.16 5.40 2.26
N GLU A 112 -3.08 5.41 1.46
CA GLU A 112 -2.06 6.46 1.53
C GLU A 112 -2.63 7.85 1.16
N SER A 113 -3.51 7.91 0.16
CA SER A 113 -4.14 9.16 -0.27
C SER A 113 -5.06 9.73 0.82
N GLN A 114 -5.88 8.89 1.45
CA GLN A 114 -6.75 9.32 2.56
C GLN A 114 -5.96 9.79 3.77
N LYS A 115 -4.87 9.10 4.15
CA LYS A 115 -3.99 9.54 5.23
C LYS A 115 -3.44 10.94 4.96
N LYS A 116 -2.95 11.21 3.74
CA LYS A 116 -2.45 12.54 3.35
C LYS A 116 -3.53 13.63 3.39
N ALA A 117 -4.77 13.29 3.02
CA ALA A 117 -5.89 14.23 3.08
C ALA A 117 -6.30 14.56 4.53
N ILE A 118 -6.30 13.56 5.42
CA ILE A 118 -6.65 13.72 6.84
C ILE A 118 -5.54 14.46 7.59
N ASP A 119 -4.28 14.19 7.28
CA ASP A 119 -3.13 14.81 7.96
C ASP A 119 -2.97 16.30 7.61
N HIS A 120 -3.54 16.76 6.49
CA HIS A 120 -3.47 18.17 6.09
C HIS A 120 -4.37 19.09 6.93
N HIS A 121 -5.36 18.56 7.65
CA HIS A 121 -6.21 19.34 8.55
C HIS A 121 -6.42 18.56 9.84
N GLY A 122 -5.63 18.88 10.87
CA GLY A 122 -5.86 18.36 12.21
C GLY A 122 -7.34 18.56 12.60
N PRO A 123 -8.12 17.47 12.80
CA PRO A 123 -9.57 17.57 12.97
C PRO A 123 -9.91 18.41 14.20
N HIS A 124 -9.05 18.39 15.22
CA HIS A 124 -9.21 19.19 16.43
C HIS A 124 -9.11 20.70 16.19
N LEU A 125 -8.21 21.16 15.32
CA LEU A 125 -8.01 22.59 15.07
C LEU A 125 -9.15 23.16 14.23
N SER A 126 -9.58 22.39 13.22
CA SER A 126 -10.73 22.74 12.37
C SER A 126 -12.02 22.82 13.18
N MET A 127 -12.25 21.84 14.07
CA MET A 127 -13.45 21.79 14.91
C MET A 127 -13.49 22.95 15.93
N LEU A 128 -12.34 23.29 16.54
CA LEU A 128 -12.22 24.45 17.44
C LEU A 128 -12.49 25.78 16.72
N ALA A 129 -11.98 25.93 15.49
CA ALA A 129 -12.20 27.13 14.67
C ALA A 129 -13.68 27.30 14.28
N LEU A 130 -14.35 26.22 13.87
CA LEU A 130 -15.78 26.22 13.55
C LEU A 130 -16.63 26.53 14.79
N PHE A 131 -16.27 25.98 15.95
CA PHE A 131 -16.95 26.27 17.21
C PHE A 131 -16.78 27.74 17.63
N ALA A 132 -15.56 28.28 17.55
CA ALA A 132 -15.31 29.69 17.83
C ALA A 132 -16.10 30.62 16.88
N TYR A 133 -16.15 30.28 15.59
CA TYR A 133 -16.95 31.02 14.60
C TYR A 133 -18.45 30.98 14.93
N PHE A 134 -18.97 29.84 15.36
CA PHE A 134 -20.37 29.68 15.78
C PHE A 134 -20.71 30.55 16.99
N ILE A 135 -19.85 30.56 18.03
CA ILE A 135 -20.03 31.43 19.20
C ILE A 135 -19.98 32.91 18.79
N LEU A 136 -19.06 33.30 17.91
CA LEU A 136 -18.95 34.67 17.42
C LEU A 136 -20.20 35.10 16.63
N SER A 137 -20.78 34.19 15.84
CA SER A 137 -22.02 34.41 15.10
C SER A 137 -23.21 34.61 16.04
N ILE A 138 -23.36 33.77 17.07
CA ILE A 138 -24.41 33.94 18.09
C ILE A 138 -24.28 35.28 18.81
N VAL A 139 -23.06 35.65 19.22
CA VAL A 139 -22.81 36.92 19.91
C VAL A 139 -23.13 38.10 18.99
N PHE A 140 -22.76 38.03 17.71
CA PHE A 140 -23.07 39.07 16.71
C PHE A 140 -24.58 39.24 16.48
N ILE A 141 -25.34 38.15 16.41
CA ILE A 141 -26.81 38.16 16.29
C ILE A 141 -27.44 38.80 17.54
N ASN A 142 -26.93 38.51 18.73
CA ASN A 142 -27.45 39.10 19.97
C ASN A 142 -27.08 40.58 20.17
N LEU A 143 -25.98 41.05 19.56
CA LEU A 143 -25.50 42.43 19.69
C LEU A 143 -26.14 43.41 18.70
N LYS A 144 -26.59 42.96 17.53
CA LYS A 144 -27.24 43.85 16.54
C LYS A 144 -28.76 43.81 16.63
N LYS A 145 -29.34 45.02 16.74
CA LYS A 145 -30.79 45.26 16.71
C LYS A 145 -31.38 44.80 15.36
N LYS A 146 -32.56 44.15 15.41
CA LYS A 146 -33.35 43.54 14.32
C LYS A 146 -33.18 44.18 12.93
N ASP A 147 -32.23 43.66 12.16
CA ASP A 147 -32.16 43.81 10.71
C ASP A 147 -32.37 42.43 10.08
N ALA A 148 -33.39 42.28 9.21
CA ALA A 148 -33.78 40.99 8.63
C ALA A 148 -32.64 40.28 7.86
N LEU A 149 -31.68 41.05 7.33
CA LEU A 149 -30.45 40.53 6.70
C LEU A 149 -29.50 39.85 7.71
N SER A 150 -29.45 40.35 8.95
CA SER A 150 -28.62 39.77 10.01
C SER A 150 -29.18 38.43 10.50
N ASP A 151 -30.51 38.32 10.61
CA ASP A 151 -31.18 37.06 10.98
C ASP A 151 -30.96 35.97 9.93
N TRP A 152 -31.03 36.31 8.63
CA TRP A 152 -30.81 35.34 7.56
C TRP A 152 -29.37 34.84 7.49
N MET A 153 -28.42 35.72 7.77
CA MET A 153 -26.99 35.37 7.80
C MET A 153 -26.64 34.49 9.01
N GLY A 154 -27.31 34.71 10.14
CA GLY A 154 -27.23 33.82 11.31
C GLY A 154 -27.77 32.43 11.04
N LEU A 155 -28.96 32.33 10.42
CA LEU A 155 -29.56 31.05 10.04
C LEU A 155 -28.69 30.29 9.02
N ALA A 156 -28.16 30.99 8.00
CA ALA A 156 -27.24 30.38 7.04
C ALA A 156 -25.98 29.84 7.72
N GLY A 157 -25.42 30.56 8.70
CA GLY A 157 -24.28 30.09 9.50
C GLY A 157 -24.59 28.82 10.30
N ILE A 158 -25.77 28.73 10.91
CA ILE A 158 -26.22 27.53 11.65
C ILE A 158 -26.36 26.34 10.68
N PHE A 159 -26.94 26.54 9.50
CA PHE A 159 -27.10 25.48 8.49
C PHE A 159 -25.75 24.97 7.98
N VAL A 160 -24.79 25.85 7.68
CA VAL A 160 -23.45 25.45 7.23
C VAL A 160 -22.71 24.68 8.32
N SER A 161 -22.85 25.10 9.59
CA SER A 161 -22.25 24.41 10.74
C SER A 161 -22.86 23.02 10.98
N LEU A 162 -24.20 22.91 10.91
CA LEU A 162 -24.91 21.65 11.10
C LEU A 162 -24.59 20.65 9.99
N LEU A 163 -24.51 21.12 8.74
CA LEU A 163 -24.15 20.29 7.60
C LEU A 163 -22.70 19.79 7.71
N GLY A 164 -21.78 20.66 8.11
CA GLY A 164 -20.38 20.31 8.37
C GLY A 164 -20.25 19.25 9.46
N MET A 165 -20.99 19.37 10.57
CA MET A 165 -21.02 18.38 11.65
C MET A 165 -21.65 17.04 11.23
N SER A 166 -22.71 17.06 10.41
CA SER A 166 -23.32 15.83 9.90
C SER A 166 -22.38 15.06 8.96
N ILE A 167 -21.61 15.75 8.11
CA ILE A 167 -20.66 15.10 7.21
C ILE A 167 -19.52 14.44 8.00
N THR A 168 -18.96 15.13 9.00
CA THR A 168 -17.88 14.56 9.83
C THR A 168 -18.36 13.40 10.70
N ALA A 169 -19.57 13.49 11.27
CA ALA A 169 -20.17 12.41 12.04
C ALA A 169 -20.43 11.16 11.17
N ASN A 170 -20.96 11.33 9.96
CA ASN A 170 -21.19 10.21 9.04
C ASN A 170 -19.88 9.52 8.62
N LEU A 171 -18.81 10.28 8.37
CA LEU A 171 -17.49 9.72 8.08
C LEU A 171 -16.93 8.93 9.27
N MET A 172 -17.11 9.44 10.50
CA MET A 172 -16.64 8.76 11.71
C MET A 172 -17.43 7.48 12.01
N ILE A 173 -18.75 7.49 11.80
CA ILE A 173 -19.60 6.30 11.94
C ILE A 173 -19.24 5.24 10.90
N SER A 174 -18.98 5.65 9.65
CA SER A 174 -18.54 4.74 8.59
C SER A 174 -17.18 4.10 8.90
N ALA A 175 -16.24 4.87 9.44
CA ALA A 175 -14.93 4.36 9.85
C ALA A 175 -15.05 3.33 10.98
N LYS A 176 -15.84 3.64 12.01
CA LYS A 176 -16.08 2.73 13.15
C LYS A 176 -16.79 1.45 12.73
N SER A 177 -17.77 1.55 11.83
CA SER A 177 -18.48 0.38 11.27
C SER A 177 -17.53 -0.55 10.50
N SER A 178 -16.56 0.01 9.76
CA SER A 178 -15.56 -0.80 9.06
C SER A 178 -14.62 -1.54 10.03
N GLU A 179 -14.26 -0.91 11.14
CA GLU A 179 -13.41 -1.49 12.18
C GLU A 179 -14.12 -2.63 12.93
N GLU A 180 -15.35 -2.43 13.36
CA GLU A 180 -16.16 -3.46 14.03
C GLU A 180 -16.40 -4.68 13.12
N LYS A 181 -16.59 -4.46 11.82
CA LYS A 181 -16.73 -5.54 10.84
C LYS A 181 -15.43 -6.35 10.71
N ALA A 182 -14.28 -5.68 10.62
CA ALA A 182 -12.98 -6.36 10.53
C ALA A 182 -12.67 -7.18 11.79
N ILE A 183 -12.99 -6.65 12.98
CA ILE A 183 -12.81 -7.36 14.26
C ILE A 183 -13.74 -8.59 14.33
N GLY A 184 -15.00 -8.45 13.90
CA GLY A 184 -15.95 -9.56 13.85
C GLY A 184 -15.49 -10.71 12.94
N GLU A 185 -14.98 -10.39 11.75
CA GLU A 185 -14.44 -11.38 10.81
C GLU A 185 -13.21 -12.09 11.39
N LEU A 186 -12.30 -11.37 12.05
CA LEU A 186 -11.13 -11.97 12.72
C LEU A 186 -11.52 -12.90 13.86
N GLN A 187 -12.52 -12.53 14.66
CA GLN A 187 -13.02 -13.34 15.76
C GLN A 187 -13.69 -14.62 15.26
N GLU A 188 -14.47 -14.55 14.18
CA GLU A 188 -15.10 -15.72 13.55
C GLU A 188 -14.05 -16.69 12.98
N VAL A 189 -12.97 -16.17 12.38
CA VAL A 189 -11.86 -16.99 11.86
C VAL A 189 -11.10 -17.67 13.01
N ALA A 190 -10.81 -16.95 14.09
CA ALA A 190 -10.14 -17.50 15.27
C ALA A 190 -10.99 -18.60 15.94
N GLU A 191 -12.30 -18.39 16.05
CA GLU A 191 -13.21 -19.37 16.64
C GLU A 191 -13.37 -20.63 15.77
N ARG A 192 -13.40 -20.46 14.44
CA ARG A 192 -13.44 -21.58 13.48
C ARG A 192 -12.13 -22.37 13.47
N ALA A 193 -10.99 -21.74 13.71
CA ALA A 193 -9.70 -22.42 13.87
C ALA A 193 -9.65 -23.24 15.17
N ASN A 194 -10.17 -22.71 16.27
CA ASN A 194 -10.20 -23.39 17.57
C ASN A 194 -11.18 -24.58 17.62
N ARG A 195 -12.21 -24.60 16.75
CA ARG A 195 -13.18 -25.70 16.66
C ARG A 195 -12.74 -26.89 15.80
N ARG A 196 -11.57 -26.85 15.14
CA ARG A 196 -11.06 -28.03 14.42
C ARG A 196 -10.34 -28.94 15.42
N PRO A 197 -10.87 -30.14 15.74
CA PRO A 197 -10.12 -31.10 16.54
C PRO A 197 -8.91 -31.60 15.73
N SER A 198 -7.78 -31.71 16.42
CA SER A 198 -6.53 -32.32 15.95
C SER A 198 -6.72 -33.75 15.48
#